data_AF-A0A1H2ZV28-F1
#
_entry.id   AF-A0A1H2ZV28-F1
#
_cell.length_a   1.000
_cell.length_b   1.000
_cell.length_c   1.000
_cell.angle_alpha   90.00
_cell.angle_beta   90.00
_cell.angle_gamma   90.00
#
_symmetry.space_group_name_H-M   'P 1'
#
loop_
_entity.id
_entity.type
_entity.pdbx_description
1 polymer ?
#
loop_
_entity_poly.entity_id
_entity_poly.type
_entity_poly.pdbx_seq_one_letter_code
_entity_poly.pdbx_strand_id
1 'polypeptide(L)'
;MCYNREQTTLQRNRGDELAVKHETELYPPIKSYFEKQGFEVKSEVMHCDLVAIHPDTNETILVEMKKTFNLALLLQGIERLRLNSHVILAVERNRKKVGAHNQRFGDLTELCRMLGIGLMTVTFFKTKSPVLEMLCQPGDPPVRGQRRVRQARLLTEFRERSGDYNTGGSNNRKLVTAYREKALRVAWALNQHGELSPRAAAELTGIPRANHFLQKDYYGWFERIRRGHYSLKPDGAAALKQYNHIIEAWLQQQPAQALNTAIIPRNN
;
A
#
# COMPACT_ATOMS: atom_id res chain seq x y z
N MET A 1 -11.95 19.53 -40.34
CA MET A 1 -10.57 19.07 -40.63
C MET A 1 -9.92 18.67 -39.32
N CYS A 2 -9.86 17.37 -39.06
CA CYS A 2 -9.35 16.79 -37.82
C CYS A 2 -7.83 16.75 -37.85
N TYR A 3 -7.18 17.33 -36.84
CA TYR A 3 -5.74 17.20 -36.62
C TYR A 3 -5.48 15.90 -35.84
N ASN A 4 -4.97 14.88 -36.51
CA ASN A 4 -4.45 13.68 -35.87
C ASN A 4 -3.05 13.96 -35.33
N ARG A 5 -2.91 13.87 -34.00
CA ARG A 5 -1.63 13.83 -33.29
C ARG A 5 -1.13 12.39 -33.30
N GLU A 6 -0.15 12.09 -34.14
CA GLU A 6 0.55 10.81 -34.09
C GLU A 6 1.36 10.73 -32.78
N GLN A 7 0.95 9.82 -31.90
CA GLN A 7 1.73 9.41 -30.74
C GLN A 7 2.85 8.49 -31.21
N THR A 8 4.06 9.02 -31.33
CA THR A 8 5.27 8.21 -31.54
C THR A 8 5.61 7.49 -30.23
N THR A 9 5.06 6.30 -30.03
CA THR A 9 5.49 5.39 -28.96
C THR A 9 6.88 4.85 -29.31
N LEU A 10 7.93 5.46 -28.75
CA LEU A 10 9.28 4.89 -28.71
C LEU A 10 9.24 3.57 -27.92
N GLN A 11 9.12 2.46 -28.64
CA GLN A 11 9.34 1.12 -28.10
C GLN A 11 10.80 1.02 -27.62
N ARG A 12 11.00 1.11 -26.30
CA ARG A 12 12.31 0.83 -25.68
C ARG A 12 12.64 -0.64 -25.88
N ASN A 13 13.59 -0.92 -26.76
CA ASN A 13 14.16 -2.24 -27.01
C ASN A 13 14.57 -2.92 -25.69
N ARG A 14 13.83 -3.95 -25.30
CA ARG A 14 14.16 -4.88 -24.21
C ARG A 14 15.28 -5.81 -24.68
N GLY A 15 16.49 -5.29 -24.75
CA GLY A 15 17.69 -6.13 -24.89
C GLY A 15 17.78 -7.08 -23.70
N ASP A 16 18.13 -8.33 -23.96
CA ASP A 16 18.19 -9.38 -22.96
C ASP A 16 19.11 -9.01 -21.79
N GLU A 17 18.53 -8.65 -20.64
CA GLU A 17 19.25 -8.36 -19.38
C GLU A 17 19.95 -9.61 -18.81
N LEU A 18 21.01 -9.40 -18.03
CA LEU A 18 21.77 -10.44 -17.29
C LEU A 18 21.72 -10.16 -15.79
N ALA A 19 21.75 -11.25 -15.00
CA ALA A 19 21.95 -11.16 -13.57
C ALA A 19 23.45 -11.07 -13.24
N VAL A 20 23.82 -10.19 -12.31
CA VAL A 20 25.20 -10.12 -11.81
C VAL A 20 25.53 -11.41 -11.07
N LYS A 21 26.75 -11.96 -11.23
CA LYS A 21 27.21 -13.15 -10.51
C LYS A 21 27.98 -12.79 -9.23
N HIS A 22 28.78 -11.73 -9.25
CA HIS A 22 29.58 -11.26 -8.10
C HIS A 22 29.39 -9.76 -7.86
N GLU A 23 29.40 -9.32 -6.59
CA GLU A 23 29.29 -7.90 -6.22
C GLU A 23 30.33 -7.02 -6.90
N THR A 24 31.52 -7.56 -7.13
CA THR A 24 32.64 -6.90 -7.82
C THR A 24 32.30 -6.49 -9.25
N GLU A 25 31.31 -7.08 -9.92
CA GLU A 25 30.88 -6.66 -11.26
C GLU A 25 30.19 -5.29 -11.26
N LEU A 26 29.68 -4.83 -10.10
CA LEU A 26 29.10 -3.49 -9.96
C LEU A 26 30.17 -2.40 -9.99
N TYR A 27 31.39 -2.71 -9.56
CA TYR A 27 32.45 -1.72 -9.40
C TYR A 27 32.91 -1.09 -10.73
N PRO A 28 33.29 -1.84 -11.78
CA PRO A 28 33.79 -1.24 -13.03
C PRO A 28 32.84 -0.20 -13.66
N PRO A 29 31.53 -0.45 -13.83
CA PRO A 29 30.67 0.54 -14.46
C PRO A 29 30.41 1.78 -13.59
N ILE A 30 30.43 1.64 -12.25
CA ILE A 30 30.30 2.78 -11.33
C ILE A 30 31.59 3.61 -11.32
N LYS A 31 32.76 2.94 -11.27
CA LYS A 31 34.05 3.60 -11.40
C LYS A 31 34.12 4.45 -12.67
N SER A 32 33.84 3.85 -13.83
CA SER A 32 33.85 4.57 -15.10
C SER A 32 32.83 5.70 -15.18
N TYR A 33 31.72 5.64 -14.43
CA TYR A 33 30.74 6.71 -14.36
C TYR A 33 31.31 7.96 -13.67
N PHE A 34 32.02 7.79 -12.55
CA PHE A 34 32.64 8.92 -11.84
C PHE A 34 33.92 9.43 -12.53
N GLU A 35 34.76 8.55 -13.09
CA GLU A 35 35.96 8.96 -13.83
C GLU A 35 35.63 9.85 -15.04
N LYS A 36 34.52 9.55 -15.75
CA LYS A 36 34.03 10.40 -16.86
C LYS A 36 33.57 11.78 -16.42
N GLN A 37 33.32 11.97 -15.13
CA GLN A 37 32.95 13.25 -14.53
C GLN A 37 34.16 13.97 -13.91
N GLY A 38 35.37 13.45 -14.09
CA GLY A 38 36.60 14.07 -13.58
C GLY A 38 37.02 13.63 -12.18
N PHE A 39 36.35 12.64 -11.59
CA PHE A 39 36.73 12.12 -10.28
C PHE A 39 37.89 11.11 -10.38
N GLU A 40 38.81 11.17 -9.42
CA GLU A 40 39.72 10.06 -9.15
C GLU A 40 39.01 9.02 -8.28
N VAL A 41 39.03 7.75 -8.71
CA VAL A 41 38.28 6.67 -8.05
C VAL A 41 39.21 5.59 -7.50
N LYS A 42 39.04 5.26 -6.22
CA LYS A 42 39.75 4.18 -5.53
C LYS A 42 38.76 3.25 -4.83
N SER A 43 39.05 1.95 -4.81
CA SER A 43 38.28 0.93 -4.08
C SER A 43 38.87 0.68 -2.70
N GLU A 44 38.04 0.17 -1.78
CA GLU A 44 38.42 -0.33 -0.44
C GLU A 44 39.13 0.68 0.47
N VAL A 45 38.97 1.97 0.22
CA VAL A 45 39.51 3.03 1.09
C VAL A 45 38.68 3.10 2.37
N MET A 46 39.32 2.88 3.53
CA MET A 46 38.63 2.89 4.84
C MET A 46 37.41 1.96 4.86
N HIS A 47 37.52 0.81 4.20
CA HIS A 47 36.45 -0.18 4.02
C HIS A 47 35.24 0.30 3.21
N CYS A 48 35.30 1.45 2.53
CA CYS A 48 34.27 1.85 1.57
C CYS A 48 34.49 1.07 0.27
N ASP A 49 33.44 0.55 -0.33
CA ASP A 49 33.60 -0.21 -1.58
C ASP A 49 34.18 0.67 -2.71
N LEU A 50 33.76 1.94 -2.79
CA LEU A 50 34.30 2.92 -3.73
C LEU A 50 34.30 4.33 -3.13
N VAL A 51 35.41 5.04 -3.31
CA VAL A 51 35.58 6.45 -2.97
C VAL A 51 35.99 7.20 -4.23
N ALA A 52 35.25 8.25 -4.56
CA ALA A 52 35.51 9.14 -5.69
C ALA A 52 35.81 10.55 -5.17
N ILE A 53 36.95 11.13 -5.53
CA ILE A 53 37.34 12.49 -5.13
C ILE A 53 37.64 13.32 -6.37
N HIS A 54 37.01 14.48 -6.50
CA HIS A 54 37.32 15.42 -7.57
C HIS A 54 38.59 16.22 -7.21
N PRO A 55 39.64 16.22 -8.04
CA PRO A 55 40.93 16.80 -7.69
C PRO A 55 40.88 18.31 -7.45
N ASP A 56 40.07 19.05 -8.21
CA ASP A 56 40.00 20.51 -8.08
C ASP A 56 39.09 21.01 -6.96
N THR A 57 37.96 20.32 -6.70
CA THR A 57 36.95 20.77 -5.74
C THR A 57 37.05 20.06 -4.38
N ASN A 58 37.81 18.97 -4.30
CA ASN A 58 37.81 18.01 -3.19
C ASN A 58 36.42 17.42 -2.87
N GLU A 59 35.47 17.52 -3.81
CA GLU A 59 34.18 16.86 -3.68
C GLU A 59 34.41 15.36 -3.53
N THR A 60 33.91 14.78 -2.45
CA THR A 60 34.15 13.38 -2.08
C THR A 60 32.82 12.63 -2.05
N ILE A 61 32.73 11.56 -2.83
CA ILE A 61 31.56 10.69 -2.93
C ILE A 61 31.93 9.31 -2.41
N LEU A 62 31.12 8.79 -1.50
CA LEU A 62 31.27 7.45 -0.93
C LEU A 62 30.18 6.54 -1.52
N VAL A 63 30.56 5.38 -2.04
CA VAL A 63 29.61 4.43 -2.64
C VAL A 63 29.75 3.06 -1.97
N GLU A 64 28.62 2.54 -1.50
CA GLU A 64 28.48 1.17 -0.99
C GLU A 64 27.66 0.35 -2.00
N MET A 65 28.08 -0.88 -2.27
CA MET A 65 27.55 -1.71 -3.36
C MET A 65 27.07 -3.07 -2.85
N LYS A 66 25.86 -3.49 -3.25
CA LYS A 66 25.38 -4.88 -3.09
C LYS A 66 24.59 -5.33 -4.30
N LYS A 67 24.52 -6.64 -4.57
CA LYS A 67 23.69 -7.18 -5.67
C LYS A 67 22.23 -6.78 -5.50
N THR A 68 21.73 -6.84 -4.27
CA THR A 68 20.37 -6.45 -3.92
C THR A 68 20.38 -5.46 -2.77
N PHE A 69 19.38 -4.59 -2.75
CA PHE A 69 19.16 -3.70 -1.62
C PHE A 69 18.75 -4.53 -0.40
N ASN A 70 19.50 -4.42 0.69
CA ASN A 70 19.25 -5.12 1.95
C ASN A 70 19.59 -4.20 3.14
N LEU A 71 19.29 -4.66 4.36
CA LEU A 71 19.53 -3.87 5.58
C LEU A 71 21.03 -3.63 5.83
N ALA A 72 21.90 -4.58 5.49
CA ALA A 72 23.35 -4.41 5.67
C ALA A 72 23.87 -3.24 4.84
N LEU A 73 23.51 -3.18 3.55
CA LEU A 73 23.86 -2.05 2.66
C LEU A 73 23.38 -0.72 3.23
N LEU A 74 22.13 -0.68 3.72
CA LEU A 74 21.57 0.54 4.28
C LEU A 74 22.35 1.00 5.52
N LEU A 75 22.68 0.08 6.43
CA LEU A 75 23.45 0.40 7.64
C LEU A 75 24.88 0.85 7.30
N GLN A 76 25.52 0.23 6.30
CA GLN A 76 26.80 0.70 5.78
C GLN A 76 26.70 2.16 5.29
N GLY A 77 25.68 2.49 4.48
CA GLY A 77 25.45 3.87 4.03
C GLY A 77 25.23 4.86 5.18
N ILE A 78 24.45 4.48 6.20
CA ILE A 78 24.23 5.31 7.39
C ILE A 78 25.53 5.56 8.15
N GLU A 79 26.39 4.55 8.28
CA GLU A 79 27.72 4.73 8.89
C GLU A 79 28.59 5.68 8.06
N ARG A 80 28.52 5.61 6.71
CA ARG A 80 29.25 6.55 5.83
C ARG A 80 28.76 7.99 5.92
N LEU A 81 27.49 8.23 6.25
CA LEU A 81 26.97 9.58 6.49
C LEU A 81 27.69 10.29 7.65
N ARG A 82 28.31 9.54 8.58
CA ARG A 82 29.14 10.12 9.64
C ARG A 82 30.48 10.69 9.13
N LEU A 83 30.89 10.30 7.92
CA LEU A 83 32.15 10.71 7.29
C LEU A 83 31.93 11.77 6.20
N ASN A 84 30.85 11.64 5.41
CA ASN A 84 30.54 12.57 4.32
C ASN A 84 29.03 12.60 4.03
N SER A 85 28.48 13.73 3.57
CA SER A 85 27.07 13.84 3.19
C SER A 85 26.74 13.24 1.82
N HIS A 86 27.72 13.09 0.93
CA HIS A 86 27.56 12.54 -0.43
C HIS A 86 27.76 11.03 -0.44
N VAL A 87 26.81 10.30 0.15
CA VAL A 87 26.79 8.83 0.19
C VAL A 87 25.79 8.29 -0.82
N ILE A 88 26.19 7.27 -1.57
CA ILE A 88 25.35 6.59 -2.55
C ILE A 88 25.32 5.08 -2.26
N LEU A 89 24.13 4.51 -2.24
CA LEU A 89 23.93 3.07 -2.26
C LEU A 89 23.71 2.62 -3.71
N ALA A 90 24.48 1.65 -4.18
CA ALA A 90 24.37 1.14 -5.54
C ALA A 90 23.99 -0.34 -5.57
N VAL A 91 22.99 -0.69 -6.38
CA VAL A 91 22.49 -2.06 -6.49
C VAL A 91 22.18 -2.49 -7.92
N GLU A 92 22.18 -3.79 -8.17
CA GLU A 92 21.71 -4.33 -9.46
C GLU A 92 20.20 -4.11 -9.61
N ARG A 93 19.78 -3.70 -10.81
CA ARG A 93 18.38 -3.69 -11.24
C ARG A 93 18.18 -4.75 -12.31
N ASN A 94 17.42 -5.78 -11.98
CA ASN A 94 17.13 -6.92 -12.86
C ASN A 94 15.64 -7.01 -13.16
N ARG A 95 15.23 -6.77 -14.42
CA ARG A 95 13.82 -6.69 -14.81
C ARG A 95 13.24 -8.03 -15.29
N LYS A 96 14.03 -9.11 -15.32
CA LYS A 96 13.63 -10.41 -15.88
C LYS A 96 12.89 -11.35 -14.93
N LYS A 97 12.88 -11.10 -13.62
CA LYS A 97 12.10 -11.93 -12.69
C LYS A 97 10.61 -11.63 -12.86
N VAL A 98 9.90 -12.38 -13.70
CA VAL A 98 8.42 -12.43 -13.69
C VAL A 98 8.00 -12.84 -12.28
N GLY A 99 7.31 -11.94 -11.58
CA GLY A 99 7.28 -11.87 -10.11
C GLY A 99 7.80 -10.53 -9.55
N ALA A 100 8.28 -9.63 -10.41
CA ALA A 100 8.74 -8.25 -10.18
C ALA A 100 7.66 -7.27 -9.67
N HIS A 101 6.74 -7.77 -8.85
CA HIS A 101 5.96 -6.97 -7.92
C HIS A 101 6.83 -6.50 -6.72
N ASN A 102 8.11 -6.92 -6.64
CA ASN A 102 8.93 -6.88 -5.42
C ASN A 102 10.27 -6.14 -5.47
N GLN A 103 10.62 -5.41 -6.53
CA GLN A 103 11.64 -4.36 -6.38
C GLN A 103 10.90 -3.05 -6.17
N ARG A 104 10.53 -2.81 -4.91
CA ARG A 104 9.89 -1.58 -4.43
C ARG A 104 10.87 -0.39 -4.52
N PHE A 105 11.55 -0.20 -5.65
CA PHE A 105 12.51 0.87 -5.84
C PHE A 105 11.90 2.23 -5.56
N GLY A 106 10.61 2.44 -5.84
CA GLY A 106 9.94 3.68 -5.45
C GLY A 106 9.85 3.88 -3.93
N ASP A 107 9.70 2.82 -3.14
CA ASP A 107 9.73 2.89 -1.66
C ASP A 107 11.18 3.01 -1.16
N LEU A 108 12.13 2.28 -1.76
CA LEU A 108 13.55 2.36 -1.42
C LEU A 108 14.16 3.72 -1.72
N THR A 109 13.80 4.32 -2.86
CA THR A 109 14.21 5.68 -3.23
C THR A 109 13.67 6.68 -2.22
N GLU A 110 12.41 6.51 -1.79
CA GLU A 110 11.82 7.39 -0.76
C GLU A 110 12.54 7.23 0.59
N LEU A 111 12.86 5.99 0.99
CA LEU A 111 13.64 5.72 2.19
C LEU A 111 15.02 6.39 2.14
N CYS A 112 15.72 6.29 1.01
CA CYS A 112 17.04 6.91 0.85
C CYS A 112 16.94 8.43 0.92
N ARG A 113 15.93 9.05 0.28
CA ARG A 113 15.64 10.50 0.43
C ARG A 113 15.39 10.92 1.88
N MET A 114 14.61 10.14 2.63
CA MET A 114 14.35 10.41 4.05
C MET A 114 15.63 10.38 4.90
N LEU A 115 16.62 9.60 4.48
CA LEU A 115 17.92 9.49 5.16
C LEU A 115 18.98 10.42 4.58
N GLY A 116 18.69 11.15 3.50
CA GLY A 116 19.66 11.99 2.79
C GLY A 116 20.68 11.22 1.94
N ILE A 117 20.43 9.94 1.66
CA ILE A 117 21.33 9.04 0.92
C ILE A 117 20.93 8.97 -0.55
N GLY A 118 21.90 8.97 -1.46
CA GLY A 118 21.67 8.73 -2.88
C GLY A 118 21.42 7.25 -3.19
N LEU A 119 20.62 6.96 -4.21
CA LEU A 119 20.35 5.58 -4.65
C LEU A 119 20.63 5.45 -6.14
N MET A 120 21.58 4.61 -6.48
CA MET A 120 21.96 4.26 -7.85
C MET A 120 21.54 2.84 -8.17
N THR A 121 21.11 2.61 -9.42
CA THR A 121 20.90 1.26 -9.94
C THR A 121 21.77 0.98 -11.15
N VAL A 122 22.25 -0.26 -11.26
CA VAL A 122 23.04 -0.76 -12.39
C VAL A 122 22.26 -1.86 -13.09
N THR A 123 21.95 -1.69 -14.37
CA THR A 123 21.30 -2.71 -15.20
C THR A 123 22.31 -3.31 -16.17
N PHE A 124 22.53 -4.62 -16.11
CA PHE A 124 23.43 -5.33 -17.02
C PHE A 124 22.66 -5.96 -18.18
N PHE A 125 23.29 -5.99 -19.36
CA PHE A 125 22.72 -6.56 -20.58
C PHE A 125 23.68 -7.57 -21.20
N LYS A 126 23.15 -8.56 -21.92
CA LYS A 126 23.96 -9.52 -22.67
C LYS A 126 24.79 -8.89 -23.78
N THR A 127 24.22 -7.87 -24.43
CA THR A 127 24.71 -7.38 -25.74
C THR A 127 25.14 -5.93 -25.73
N LYS A 128 25.00 -5.22 -24.61
CA LYS A 128 25.37 -3.79 -24.51
C LYS A 128 25.96 -3.47 -23.15
N SER A 129 26.62 -2.32 -23.08
CA SER A 129 27.23 -1.80 -21.85
C SER A 129 26.19 -1.65 -20.73
N PRO A 130 26.59 -1.82 -19.45
CA PRO A 130 25.73 -1.57 -18.31
C PRO A 130 25.16 -0.14 -18.33
N VAL A 131 23.92 0.01 -17.87
CA VAL A 131 23.25 1.31 -17.75
C VAL A 131 23.10 1.65 -16.28
N LEU A 132 23.55 2.84 -15.91
CA LEU A 132 23.41 3.41 -14.57
C LEU A 132 22.24 4.39 -14.53
N GLU A 133 21.46 4.34 -13.46
CA GLU A 133 20.33 5.24 -13.23
C GLU A 133 20.36 5.69 -11.76
N MET A 134 20.52 7.01 -11.55
CA MET A 134 20.35 7.64 -10.24
C MET A 134 18.86 7.85 -9.96
N LEU A 135 18.33 7.16 -8.94
CA LEU A 135 16.92 7.24 -8.54
C LEU A 135 16.66 8.42 -7.59
N CYS A 136 17.64 8.76 -6.75
CA CYS A 136 17.72 9.98 -5.98
C CYS A 136 19.18 10.36 -5.74
N GLN A 137 19.47 11.66 -5.70
CA GLN A 137 20.78 12.18 -5.32
C GLN A 137 20.93 12.22 -3.80
N PRO A 138 22.17 12.20 -3.26
CA PRO A 138 22.40 12.52 -1.86
C PRO A 138 21.78 13.88 -1.50
N GLY A 139 21.06 13.93 -0.37
CA GLY A 139 20.36 15.15 0.07
C GLY A 139 19.02 15.47 -0.61
N ASP A 140 18.56 14.69 -1.60
CA ASP A 140 17.23 14.88 -2.20
C ASP A 140 16.12 14.78 -1.12
N PRO A 141 15.18 15.74 -1.04
CA PRO A 141 14.11 15.70 -0.05
C PRO A 141 13.06 14.62 -0.39
N PRO A 142 12.40 14.01 0.62
CA PRO A 142 11.29 13.09 0.42
C PRO A 142 10.19 13.67 -0.49
N VAL A 143 9.70 12.87 -1.43
CA VAL A 143 8.68 13.30 -2.42
C VAL A 143 7.27 12.87 -1.99
N ARG A 144 7.16 11.79 -1.21
CA ARG A 144 5.88 11.20 -0.84
C ARG A 144 5.41 11.74 0.51
N GLY A 145 4.51 12.71 0.43
CA GLY A 145 3.82 13.25 1.60
C GLY A 145 2.74 12.32 2.19
N GLN A 146 2.11 12.79 3.27
CA GLN A 146 1.02 12.09 3.93
C GLN A 146 -0.17 11.86 2.99
N ARG A 147 -0.71 10.63 3.00
CA ARG A 147 -1.91 10.28 2.22
C ARG A 147 -3.18 10.72 2.94
N ARG A 148 -3.46 12.03 2.97
CA ARG A 148 -4.58 12.65 3.72
C ARG A 148 -5.93 11.96 3.49
N VAL A 149 -6.24 11.55 2.25
CA VAL A 149 -7.47 10.81 1.94
C VAL A 149 -7.54 9.45 2.65
N ARG A 150 -6.43 8.70 2.70
CA ARG A 150 -6.38 7.41 3.41
C ARG A 150 -6.46 7.61 4.92
N GLN A 151 -5.82 8.66 5.44
CA GLN A 151 -5.92 9.03 6.85
C GLN A 151 -7.37 9.38 7.24
N ALA A 152 -8.05 10.20 6.44
CA ALA A 152 -9.45 10.53 6.67
C ALA A 152 -10.34 9.27 6.66
N ARG A 153 -10.14 8.36 5.70
CA ARG A 153 -10.85 7.07 5.65
C ARG A 153 -10.58 6.21 6.88
N LEU A 154 -9.33 6.17 7.37
CA LEU A 154 -8.97 5.46 8.59
C LEU A 154 -9.74 6.04 9.80
N LEU A 155 -9.79 7.38 9.93
CA LEU A 155 -10.53 8.03 11.01
C LEU A 155 -12.03 7.79 10.93
N THR A 156 -12.62 7.83 9.72
CA THR A 156 -14.03 7.48 9.52
C THR A 156 -14.30 6.04 9.92
N GLU A 157 -13.52 5.08 9.41
CA GLU A 157 -13.69 3.66 9.74
C GLU A 157 -13.56 3.42 11.26
N PHE A 158 -12.59 4.04 11.92
CA PHE A 158 -12.40 3.90 13.36
C PHE A 158 -13.61 4.45 14.15
N ARG A 159 -14.10 5.65 13.80
CA ARG A 159 -15.24 6.28 14.48
C ARG A 159 -16.57 5.56 14.24
N GLU A 160 -16.72 4.92 13.09
CA GLU A 160 -17.96 4.24 12.73
C GLU A 160 -18.08 2.82 13.28
N ARG A 161 -16.99 2.23 13.82
CA ARG A 161 -17.04 0.93 14.50
C ARG A 161 -17.61 1.09 15.90
N SER A 162 -18.53 0.20 16.26
CA SER A 162 -19.13 0.19 17.60
C SER A 162 -18.30 -0.54 18.65
N GLY A 163 -17.27 -1.27 18.24
CA GLY A 163 -16.40 -1.99 19.16
C GLY A 163 -15.21 -2.65 18.46
N ASP A 164 -14.35 -3.29 19.25
CA ASP A 164 -13.22 -4.05 18.75
C ASP A 164 -13.59 -5.54 18.59
N TYR A 165 -14.24 -5.87 17.47
CA TYR A 165 -14.65 -7.24 17.17
C TYR A 165 -13.60 -8.03 16.39
N ASN A 166 -12.42 -7.44 16.12
CA ASN A 166 -11.37 -8.09 15.34
C ASN A 166 -10.16 -8.37 16.23
N THR A 167 -9.88 -9.64 16.50
CA THR A 167 -8.60 -10.03 17.08
C THR A 167 -7.49 -9.94 16.04
N GLY A 168 -6.46 -9.13 16.29
CA GLY A 168 -5.30 -9.01 15.40
C GLY A 168 -4.64 -10.37 15.09
N GLY A 169 -4.22 -10.57 13.83
CA GLY A 169 -3.47 -11.77 13.42
C GLY A 169 -4.31 -12.99 13.02
N SER A 170 -5.64 -12.94 13.05
CA SER A 170 -6.46 -14.09 12.63
C SER A 170 -6.61 -14.16 11.10
N ASN A 171 -5.81 -14.99 10.44
CA ASN A 171 -5.86 -15.19 8.97
C ASN A 171 -7.15 -15.87 8.45
N ASN A 172 -8.04 -16.34 9.33
CA ASN A 172 -9.22 -17.13 8.94
C ASN A 172 -10.58 -16.56 9.37
N ARG A 173 -10.64 -15.36 9.97
CA ARG A 173 -11.92 -14.69 10.30
C ARG A 173 -12.14 -13.51 9.37
N LYS A 174 -13.33 -13.44 8.75
CA LYS A 174 -13.70 -12.32 7.88
C LYS A 174 -13.73 -11.05 8.74
N LEU A 175 -12.93 -10.04 8.39
CA LEU A 175 -12.87 -8.75 9.10
C LEU A 175 -14.25 -8.12 9.28
N VAL A 176 -14.56 -7.72 10.50
CA VAL A 176 -15.73 -6.91 10.85
C VAL A 176 -15.35 -5.44 10.64
N THR A 177 -15.82 -4.86 9.55
CA THR A 177 -15.70 -3.43 9.27
C THR A 177 -16.95 -2.68 9.72
N ALA A 178 -16.87 -1.35 9.81
CA ALA A 178 -18.06 -0.52 10.06
C ALA A 178 -19.18 -0.77 9.02
N TYR A 179 -18.79 -1.04 7.77
CA TYR A 179 -19.73 -1.45 6.71
C TYR A 179 -20.46 -2.75 7.08
N ARG A 180 -19.73 -3.77 7.57
CA ARG A 180 -20.35 -5.04 7.96
C ARG A 180 -21.27 -4.88 9.17
N GLU A 181 -20.86 -4.12 10.18
CA GLU A 181 -21.72 -3.84 11.33
C GLU A 181 -23.04 -3.21 10.89
N LYS A 182 -22.99 -2.18 10.04
CA LYS A 182 -24.17 -1.53 9.49
C LYS A 182 -25.03 -2.48 8.64
N ALA A 183 -24.41 -3.32 7.80
CA ALA A 183 -25.12 -4.34 7.03
C ALA A 183 -25.83 -5.37 7.94
N LEU A 184 -25.16 -5.80 9.02
CA LEU A 184 -25.74 -6.72 10.00
C LEU A 184 -26.95 -6.10 10.72
N ARG A 185 -26.90 -4.81 11.07
CA ARG A 185 -28.05 -4.10 11.68
C ARG A 185 -29.23 -4.02 10.71
N VAL A 186 -28.99 -3.73 9.44
CA VAL A 186 -30.04 -3.75 8.40
C VAL A 186 -30.60 -5.16 8.21
N ALA A 187 -29.75 -6.18 8.22
CA ALA A 187 -30.19 -7.58 8.19
C ALA A 187 -31.04 -7.94 9.42
N TRP A 188 -30.65 -7.49 10.61
CA TRP A 188 -31.43 -7.69 11.84
C TRP A 188 -32.83 -7.07 11.71
N ALA A 189 -32.96 -5.83 11.22
CA ALA A 189 -34.26 -5.19 11.05
C ALA A 189 -35.17 -5.96 10.09
N LEU A 190 -34.64 -6.45 8.97
CA LEU A 190 -35.38 -7.31 8.04
C LEU A 190 -35.75 -8.65 8.67
N ASN A 191 -34.87 -9.26 9.47
CA ASN A 191 -35.17 -10.51 10.17
C ASN A 191 -36.34 -10.34 11.16
N GLN A 192 -36.41 -9.20 11.85
CA GLN A 192 -37.46 -8.93 12.84
C GLN A 192 -38.82 -8.60 12.23
N HIS A 193 -38.85 -7.93 11.07
CA HIS A 193 -40.07 -7.39 10.47
C HIS A 193 -40.45 -8.00 9.12
N GLY A 194 -39.64 -8.94 8.61
CA GLY A 194 -39.84 -9.60 7.32
C GLY A 194 -39.45 -8.74 6.13
N GLU A 195 -40.42 -8.00 5.59
CA GLU A 195 -40.24 -7.13 4.43
C GLU A 195 -40.20 -5.66 4.83
N LEU A 196 -39.12 -4.94 4.48
CA LEU A 196 -38.99 -3.51 4.78
C LEU A 196 -38.66 -2.68 3.55
N SER A 197 -39.12 -1.43 3.58
CA SER A 197 -38.58 -0.39 2.71
C SER A 197 -37.24 0.11 3.24
N PRO A 198 -36.34 0.66 2.39
CA PRO A 198 -35.10 1.26 2.85
C PRO A 198 -35.29 2.36 3.90
N ARG A 199 -36.41 3.10 3.83
CA ARG A 199 -36.74 4.13 4.82
C ARG A 199 -37.07 3.51 6.18
N ALA A 200 -37.94 2.50 6.20
CA ALA A 200 -38.28 1.81 7.44
C ALA A 200 -37.05 1.13 8.07
N ALA A 201 -36.19 0.51 7.25
CA ALA A 201 -34.93 -0.05 7.73
C ALA A 201 -33.98 1.02 8.30
N ALA A 202 -33.93 2.22 7.69
CA ALA A 202 -33.14 3.34 8.21
C ALA A 202 -33.65 3.83 9.57
N GLU A 203 -34.97 3.96 9.72
CA GLU A 203 -35.63 4.39 10.97
C GLU A 203 -35.38 3.39 12.10
N LEU A 204 -35.52 2.08 11.84
CA LEU A 204 -35.31 1.03 12.85
C LEU A 204 -33.85 0.85 13.29
N THR A 205 -32.90 1.12 12.40
CA THR A 205 -31.47 0.86 12.66
C THR A 205 -30.66 2.10 12.99
N GLY A 206 -31.23 3.29 12.82
CA GLY A 206 -30.52 4.56 12.89
C GLY A 206 -29.48 4.73 11.78
N ILE A 207 -29.62 4.03 10.64
CA ILE A 207 -28.69 4.09 9.50
C ILE A 207 -29.35 4.88 8.36
N PRO A 208 -29.06 6.19 8.20
CA PRO A 208 -29.77 7.04 7.22
C PRO A 208 -29.66 6.56 5.77
N ARG A 209 -28.58 5.83 5.43
CA ARG A 209 -28.31 5.29 4.09
C ARG A 209 -28.52 3.78 4.01
N ALA A 210 -29.55 3.24 4.66
CA ALA A 210 -29.88 1.81 4.60
C ALA A 210 -30.08 1.30 3.15
N ASN A 211 -30.60 2.17 2.25
CA ASN A 211 -30.73 1.87 0.82
C ASN A 211 -29.42 1.44 0.15
N HIS A 212 -28.28 2.00 0.58
CA HIS A 212 -26.97 1.66 0.03
C HIS A 212 -26.62 0.18 0.27
N PHE A 213 -26.88 -0.33 1.48
CA PHE A 213 -26.61 -1.72 1.84
C PHE A 213 -27.53 -2.68 1.09
N LEU A 214 -28.82 -2.36 1.03
CA LEU A 214 -29.84 -3.16 0.36
C LEU A 214 -29.63 -3.23 -1.16
N GLN A 215 -29.19 -2.15 -1.80
CA GLN A 215 -29.01 -2.09 -3.25
C GLN A 215 -27.67 -2.66 -3.72
N LYS A 216 -26.58 -2.40 -2.97
CA LYS A 216 -25.25 -2.90 -3.34
C LYS A 216 -25.06 -4.37 -3.00
N ASP A 217 -25.69 -4.82 -1.91
CA ASP A 217 -25.71 -6.21 -1.45
C ASP A 217 -24.34 -6.92 -1.57
N TYR A 218 -23.26 -6.26 -1.14
CA TYR A 218 -21.89 -6.79 -1.25
C TYR A 218 -21.69 -8.17 -0.61
N TYR A 219 -22.58 -8.58 0.29
CA TYR A 219 -22.52 -9.85 1.00
C TYR A 219 -23.56 -10.87 0.52
N GLY A 220 -24.45 -10.51 -0.42
CA GLY A 220 -25.50 -11.41 -0.89
C GLY A 220 -26.59 -11.70 0.15
N TRP A 221 -26.82 -10.81 1.11
CA TRP A 221 -27.75 -11.01 2.22
C TRP A 221 -29.18 -10.55 1.91
N PHE A 222 -29.35 -9.68 0.92
CA PHE A 222 -30.63 -9.01 0.69
C PHE A 222 -31.21 -9.39 -0.67
N GLU A 223 -32.53 -9.43 -0.77
CA GLU A 223 -33.24 -9.53 -2.05
C GLU A 223 -34.34 -8.48 -2.14
N ARG A 224 -34.60 -8.02 -3.36
CA ARG A 224 -35.67 -7.08 -3.65
C ARG A 224 -36.89 -7.85 -4.13
N ILE A 225 -37.90 -7.99 -3.28
CA ILE A 225 -39.13 -8.74 -3.58
C ILE A 225 -40.09 -7.92 -4.45
N ARG A 226 -40.20 -6.60 -4.20
CA ARG A 226 -40.97 -5.68 -5.04
C ARG A 226 -40.35 -4.29 -5.08
N ARG A 227 -40.95 -3.36 -5.82
CA ARG A 227 -40.42 -1.99 -5.91
C ARG A 227 -40.30 -1.37 -4.51
N GLY A 228 -39.08 -1.01 -4.13
CA GLY A 228 -38.78 -0.35 -2.86
C GLY A 228 -38.93 -1.22 -1.61
N HIS A 229 -39.07 -2.55 -1.73
CA HIS A 229 -39.18 -3.46 -0.58
C HIS A 229 -38.20 -4.61 -0.70
N TYR A 230 -37.59 -4.97 0.42
CA TYR A 230 -36.53 -5.96 0.52
C TYR A 230 -36.85 -6.98 1.63
N SER A 231 -36.34 -8.19 1.48
CA SER A 231 -36.34 -9.25 2.50
C SER A 231 -34.92 -9.76 2.73
N LEU A 232 -34.76 -10.56 3.79
CA LEU A 232 -33.50 -11.21 4.13
C LEU A 232 -33.40 -12.59 3.50
N LYS A 233 -32.29 -12.86 2.79
CA LYS A 233 -31.96 -14.18 2.25
C LYS A 233 -31.48 -15.14 3.37
N PRO A 234 -31.50 -16.46 3.13
CA PRO A 234 -30.96 -17.45 4.07
C PRO A 234 -29.51 -17.17 4.52
N ASP A 235 -28.64 -16.72 3.61
CA ASP A 235 -27.25 -16.37 3.92
C ASP A 235 -27.13 -15.18 4.90
N GLY A 236 -28.05 -14.23 4.79
CA GLY A 236 -28.14 -13.10 5.72
C GLY A 236 -28.58 -13.56 7.12
N ALA A 237 -29.55 -14.46 7.19
CA ALA A 237 -29.99 -15.06 8.45
C ALA A 237 -28.86 -15.90 9.10
N ALA A 238 -28.09 -16.64 8.31
CA ALA A 238 -26.91 -17.36 8.79
C ALA A 238 -25.83 -16.41 9.31
N ALA A 239 -25.60 -15.27 8.64
CA ALA A 239 -24.67 -14.26 9.09
C ALA A 239 -25.09 -13.62 10.42
N LEU A 240 -26.37 -13.36 10.64
CA LEU A 240 -26.86 -12.86 11.94
C LEU A 240 -26.53 -13.82 13.08
N LYS A 241 -26.70 -15.13 12.87
CA LYS A 241 -26.30 -16.14 13.85
C LYS A 241 -24.79 -16.13 14.10
N GLN A 242 -24.00 -16.06 13.02
CA GLN A 242 -22.53 -16.04 13.10
C GLN A 242 -22.01 -14.82 13.88
N TYR A 243 -22.63 -13.65 13.70
CA TYR A 243 -22.18 -12.38 14.28
C TYR A 243 -23.12 -11.88 15.41
N ASN A 244 -23.83 -12.81 16.07
CA ASN A 244 -24.84 -12.47 17.07
C ASN A 244 -24.33 -11.54 18.17
N HIS A 245 -23.12 -11.82 18.69
CA HIS A 245 -22.44 -10.99 19.70
C HIS A 245 -22.29 -9.51 19.31
N ILE A 246 -22.16 -9.19 18.02
CA ILE A 246 -22.04 -7.82 17.51
C ILE A 246 -23.40 -7.12 17.56
N ILE A 247 -24.46 -7.84 17.21
CA ILE A 247 -25.84 -7.33 17.25
C ILE A 247 -26.26 -7.11 18.70
N GLU A 248 -26.00 -8.06 19.58
CA GLU A 248 -26.30 -7.94 21.02
C GLU A 248 -25.60 -6.74 21.65
N ALA A 249 -24.30 -6.57 21.39
CA ALA A 249 -23.55 -5.42 21.88
C ALA A 249 -24.14 -4.08 21.39
N TRP A 250 -24.57 -4.02 20.13
CA TRP A 250 -25.24 -2.84 19.59
C TRP A 250 -26.61 -2.59 20.22
N LEU A 251 -27.42 -3.63 20.43
CA LEU A 251 -28.75 -3.50 21.05
C LEU A 251 -28.65 -3.03 22.50
N GLN A 252 -27.66 -3.49 23.25
CA GLN A 252 -27.39 -3.04 24.63
C GLN A 252 -26.99 -1.57 24.72
N GLN A 253 -26.42 -1.01 23.64
CA GLN A 253 -26.03 0.41 23.56
C GLN A 253 -27.19 1.33 23.16
N GLN A 254 -28.35 0.79 22.76
CA GLN A 254 -29.52 1.62 22.44
C GLN A 254 -30.24 2.08 23.72
N PRO A 255 -30.69 3.34 23.80
CA PRO A 255 -31.49 3.81 24.92
C PRO A 255 -32.79 2.99 25.04
N ALA A 256 -33.20 2.69 26.27
CA ALA A 256 -34.28 1.76 26.63
C ALA A 256 -35.66 2.02 25.98
N GLN A 257 -35.86 3.15 25.28
CA GLN A 257 -37.10 3.47 24.57
C GLN A 257 -37.31 2.68 23.26
N ALA A 258 -36.29 2.03 22.69
CA ALA A 258 -36.41 1.26 21.44
C ALA A 258 -36.83 -0.21 21.63
N LEU A 259 -36.72 -0.76 22.85
CA LEU A 259 -36.96 -2.18 23.13
C LEU A 259 -38.45 -2.52 23.37
N ASN A 260 -39.30 -1.54 23.70
CA ASN A 260 -40.71 -1.77 24.04
C ASN A 260 -41.65 -1.99 22.84
N THR A 261 -41.18 -1.75 21.61
CA THR A 261 -41.99 -2.03 20.40
C THR A 261 -41.82 -3.47 19.89
N ALA A 262 -40.94 -4.26 20.51
CA ALA A 262 -40.55 -5.59 20.02
C ALA A 262 -41.19 -6.79 20.75
N ILE A 263 -42.08 -6.58 21.75
CA ILE A 263 -42.59 -7.68 22.60
C ILE A 263 -44.11 -7.91 22.50
N ILE A 264 -44.90 -7.08 21.82
CA ILE A 264 -46.37 -7.31 21.76
C ILE A 264 -46.77 -7.95 20.44
N PRO A 265 -47.15 -9.25 20.40
CA PRO A 265 -47.93 -9.78 19.27
C PRO A 265 -49.32 -9.15 19.34
N ARG A 266 -49.67 -8.30 18.37
CA ARG A 266 -51.07 -7.91 18.20
C ARG A 266 -51.78 -9.06 17.49
N ASN A 267 -52.35 -9.97 18.29
CA ASN A 267 -53.53 -10.72 17.86
C ASN A 267 -54.70 -9.72 17.73
N ASN A 268 -55.20 -9.57 16.51
CA ASN A 268 -56.63 -9.56 16.20
C ASN A 268 -56.80 -9.74 14.69
#